data_AF-A0A9X3PPN6-F1
#
_entry.id   AF-A0A9X3PPN6-F1
#
_cell.length_a   1.000
_cell.length_b   1.000
_cell.length_c   1.000
_cell.angle_alpha   90.00
_cell.angle_beta   90.00
_cell.angle_gamma   90.00
#
_symmetry.space_group_name_H-M   'P 1'
#
loop_
_entity.id
_entity.type
_entity.pdbx_description
1 polymer ?
#
loop_
_entity_poly.entity_id
_entity_poly.type
_entity_poly.pdbx_seq_one_letter_code
_entity_poly.pdbx_strand_id
1 'polypeptide(L)'
;MIPDRYATRRICARYIKALNAIPLPVRYTDPPDQTLPIDLAGLPILATAAIDGRAVRYSLVLGQNRFRLTFKEIHPALIGHIINLETPNPRLVISEPLHTEWALANEAAIIEHATRAWEDNTRNCNR
;
A
#
# COMPACT_ATOMS: atom_id res chain seq x y z
N MET A 1 -42.12 12.84 19.34
CA MET A 1 -41.78 11.41 19.22
C MET A 1 -40.27 11.31 19.08
N ILE A 2 -39.56 11.06 20.18
CA ILE A 2 -38.09 11.11 20.24
C ILE A 2 -37.56 9.70 19.94
N PRO A 3 -36.66 9.47 18.97
CA PRO A 3 -36.16 8.14 18.70
C PRO A 3 -35.25 7.67 19.83
N ASP A 4 -35.50 6.44 20.25
CA ASP A 4 -34.93 5.77 21.39
C ASP A 4 -33.42 5.52 21.22
N ARG A 5 -32.61 6.31 21.95
CA ARG A 5 -31.13 6.20 21.97
C ARG A 5 -30.65 4.82 22.47
N TYR A 6 -31.52 4.00 23.06
CA TYR A 6 -31.20 2.65 23.52
C TYR A 6 -31.23 1.60 22.40
N ALA A 7 -32.03 1.80 21.35
CA ALA A 7 -32.10 0.88 20.22
C ALA A 7 -30.79 0.83 19.43
N THR A 8 -30.14 1.98 19.23
CA THR A 8 -28.87 2.10 18.49
C THR A 8 -27.72 1.36 19.19
N ARG A 9 -27.64 1.43 20.53
CA ARG A 9 -26.58 0.75 21.30
C ARG A 9 -26.66 -0.77 21.18
N ARG A 10 -27.86 -1.34 21.19
CA ARG A 10 -28.07 -2.78 21.04
C ARG A 10 -27.70 -3.27 19.64
N ILE A 11 -27.98 -2.48 18.61
CA ILE A 11 -27.60 -2.80 17.22
C ILE A 11 -26.08 -2.78 17.07
N CYS A 12 -25.40 -1.74 17.58
CA CYS A 12 -23.93 -1.67 17.56
C CYS A 12 -23.28 -2.84 18.31
N ALA A 13 -23.79 -3.20 19.49
CA ALA A 13 -23.25 -4.31 20.26
C ALA A 13 -23.40 -5.66 19.53
N ARG A 14 -24.55 -5.89 18.86
CA ARG A 14 -24.76 -7.11 18.05
C ARG A 14 -23.87 -7.13 16.81
N TYR A 15 -23.67 -5.97 16.17
CA TYR A 15 -22.81 -5.84 14.99
C TYR A 15 -21.33 -6.10 15.33
N ILE A 16 -20.83 -5.55 16.44
CA ILE A 16 -19.46 -5.80 16.92
C ILE A 16 -19.28 -7.27 17.31
N LYS A 17 -20.27 -7.86 18.00
CA LYS A 17 -20.24 -9.30 18.35
C LYS A 17 -20.22 -10.18 17.09
N ALA A 18 -20.95 -9.81 16.04
CA ALA A 18 -20.95 -10.54 14.77
C ALA A 18 -19.61 -10.40 14.03
N LEU A 19 -19.03 -9.19 13.97
CA LEU A 19 -17.69 -8.98 13.40
C LEU A 19 -16.60 -9.81 14.09
N ASN A 20 -16.65 -9.90 15.42
CA ASN A 20 -15.69 -10.70 16.20
C ASN A 20 -15.92 -12.21 16.10
N ALA A 21 -17.11 -12.66 15.68
CA ALA A 21 -17.47 -14.07 15.59
C ALA A 21 -17.24 -14.67 14.19
N ILE A 22 -16.97 -13.85 13.18
CA ILE A 22 -16.62 -14.31 11.84
C ILE A 22 -15.10 -14.50 11.80
N PRO A 23 -14.58 -15.73 11.75
CA PRO A 23 -13.17 -15.96 11.46
C PRO A 23 -12.96 -15.58 9.99
N LEU A 24 -12.64 -14.30 9.74
CA LEU A 24 -12.17 -13.89 8.44
C LEU A 24 -10.84 -14.63 8.20
N PRO A 25 -10.71 -15.43 7.13
CA PRO A 25 -9.44 -16.01 6.77
C PRO A 25 -8.54 -14.90 6.24
N VAL A 26 -8.01 -14.08 7.15
CA VAL A 26 -6.91 -13.18 6.83
C VAL A 26 -5.71 -14.10 6.67
N ARG A 27 -5.35 -14.39 5.43
CA ARG A 27 -4.08 -15.05 5.12
C ARG A 27 -2.97 -14.10 5.51
N TYR A 28 -2.53 -14.18 6.76
CA TYR A 28 -1.23 -13.68 7.16
C TYR A 28 -0.20 -14.67 6.65
N THR A 29 0.38 -14.40 5.49
CA THR A 29 1.61 -15.06 5.04
C THR A 29 2.81 -14.26 5.55
N ASP A 30 3.45 -14.80 6.59
CA ASP A 30 4.83 -14.61 7.10
C ASP A 30 5.25 -13.23 7.71
N PRO A 31 6.47 -13.09 8.30
CA PRO A 31 6.92 -13.37 9.68
C PRO A 31 7.21 -12.05 10.48
N PRO A 32 7.90 -12.01 11.65
CA PRO A 32 7.75 -10.96 12.69
C PRO A 32 8.62 -9.71 12.49
N ASP A 33 8.58 -9.08 11.31
CA ASP A 33 9.04 -7.69 11.14
C ASP A 33 7.84 -6.88 10.63
N GLN A 34 6.98 -6.46 11.56
CA GLN A 34 5.74 -5.73 11.26
C GLN A 34 6.07 -4.36 10.64
N THR A 35 6.36 -4.33 9.34
CA THR A 35 6.00 -3.22 8.48
C THR A 35 4.50 -2.99 8.65
N LEU A 36 4.13 -1.79 9.12
CA LEU A 36 2.73 -1.36 9.10
C LEU A 36 2.16 -1.69 7.72
N PRO A 37 0.95 -2.27 7.62
CA PRO A 37 0.31 -2.53 6.33
C PRO A 37 -0.07 -1.24 5.58
N ILE A 38 0.27 -0.08 6.16
CA ILE A 38 -0.14 1.25 5.77
C ILE A 38 1.08 2.17 5.87
N ASP A 39 1.26 3.04 4.87
CA ASP A 39 2.32 4.05 4.87
C ASP A 39 1.96 5.27 5.73
N LEU A 40 2.88 6.24 5.81
CA LEU A 40 2.66 7.48 6.58
C LEU A 40 1.50 8.33 6.04
N ALA A 41 1.05 8.09 4.80
CA ALA A 41 -0.07 8.78 4.18
C ALA A 41 -1.40 8.02 4.35
N GLY A 42 -1.42 6.92 5.10
CA GLY A 42 -2.64 6.12 5.29
C GLY A 42 -2.95 5.17 4.13
N LEU A 43 -2.00 4.94 3.20
CA LEU A 43 -2.19 4.11 2.02
C LEU A 43 -1.68 2.68 2.26
N PRO A 44 -2.38 1.66 1.75
CA PRO A 44 -1.94 0.27 1.90
C PRO A 44 -0.63 0.02 1.16
N ILE A 45 0.34 -0.57 1.87
CA ILE A 45 1.61 -0.98 1.29
C ILE A 45 1.41 -2.35 0.65
N LEU A 46 1.57 -2.45 -0.67
CA LEU A 46 1.40 -3.70 -1.40
C LEU A 46 2.71 -4.47 -1.59
N ALA A 47 3.84 -3.76 -1.55
CA ALA A 47 5.15 -4.38 -1.65
C ALA A 47 6.22 -3.53 -0.95
N THR A 48 7.30 -4.20 -0.56
CA THR A 48 8.54 -3.57 -0.13
C THR A 48 9.70 -4.26 -0.86
N ALA A 49 10.66 -3.49 -1.34
CA ALA A 49 11.86 -4.00 -1.99
C ALA A 49 13.10 -3.29 -1.47
N ALA A 50 14.20 -4.02 -1.30
CA ALA A 50 15.51 -3.43 -1.06
C ALA A 50 16.17 -3.13 -2.41
N ILE A 51 16.38 -1.86 -2.72
CA ILE A 51 17.02 -1.39 -3.95
C ILE A 51 18.26 -0.62 -3.54
N ASP A 52 19.43 -1.08 -3.97
CA ASP A 52 20.71 -0.45 -3.63
C ASP A 52 20.85 -0.16 -2.12
N GLY A 53 20.52 -1.17 -1.30
CA GLY A 53 20.56 -1.09 0.16
C GLY A 53 19.46 -0.24 0.81
N ARG A 54 18.55 0.37 0.03
CA ARG A 54 17.44 1.18 0.55
C ARG A 54 16.11 0.44 0.44
N ALA A 55 15.38 0.36 1.56
CA ALA A 55 14.04 -0.24 1.58
C ALA A 55 13.00 0.74 1.01
N VAL A 56 12.49 0.44 -0.18
CA VAL A 56 11.42 1.16 -0.89
C VAL A 56 10.09 0.47 -0.65
N ARG A 57 9.09 1.25 -0.26
CA ARG A 57 7.69 0.85 -0.07
C ARG A 57 6.85 1.31 -1.24
N TYR A 58 6.01 0.42 -1.75
CA TYR A 58 5.08 0.64 -2.84
C TYR A 58 3.66 0.67 -2.28
N SER A 59 3.11 1.88 -2.14
CA SER A 59 1.81 2.10 -1.51
C SER A 59 0.75 2.39 -2.57
N LEU A 60 -0.34 1.62 -2.58
CA LEU A 60 -1.40 1.77 -3.57
C LEU A 60 -2.21 3.03 -3.30
N VAL A 61 -2.33 3.89 -4.32
CA VAL A 61 -3.26 5.01 -4.26
C VAL A 61 -4.64 4.51 -4.69
N LEU A 62 -5.56 4.40 -3.73
CA LEU A 62 -6.90 3.87 -3.98
C LEU A 62 -7.63 4.67 -5.07
N GLY A 63 -8.27 3.94 -5.99
CA GLY A 63 -8.98 4.51 -7.15
C GLY A 63 -8.06 5.02 -8.27
N GLN A 64 -6.75 4.78 -8.19
CA GLN A 64 -5.78 5.19 -9.21
C GLN A 64 -4.81 4.06 -9.51
N ASN A 65 -4.46 3.87 -10.78
CA ASN A 65 -3.48 2.87 -11.22
C ASN A 65 -2.04 3.37 -11.02
N ARG A 66 -1.72 3.74 -9.78
CA ARG A 66 -0.42 4.28 -9.44
C ARG A 66 0.04 3.85 -8.05
N PHE A 67 1.35 3.72 -7.90
CA PHE A 67 2.00 3.60 -6.61
C PHE A 67 2.54 4.94 -6.14
N ARG A 68 2.45 5.17 -4.84
CA ARG A 68 3.27 6.13 -4.10
C ARG A 68 4.51 5.40 -3.58
N LEU A 69 5.68 5.96 -3.85
CA LEU A 69 6.96 5.41 -3.44
C LEU A 69 7.49 6.16 -2.23
N THR A 70 7.86 5.40 -1.18
CA THR A 70 8.50 5.98 0.01
C THR A 70 9.64 5.11 0.51
N PHE A 71 10.61 5.68 1.19
CA PHE A 71 11.59 4.93 1.97
C PHE A 71 11.03 4.53 3.34
N LYS A 72 11.49 3.38 3.87
CA LYS A 72 11.16 2.95 5.24
C LYS A 72 11.85 3.82 6.31
N GLU A 73 13.12 4.17 6.09
CA GLU A 73 14.01 4.70 7.16
C GLU A 73 14.67 6.04 6.80
N ILE A 74 14.57 6.49 5.54
CA ILE A 74 15.25 7.69 5.05
C ILE A 74 14.29 8.88 5.06
N HIS A 75 14.79 10.04 5.47
CA HIS A 75 14.04 11.30 5.47
C HIS A 75 14.66 12.32 4.49
N PRO A 76 13.87 13.02 3.66
CA PRO A 76 12.41 12.85 3.49
C PRO A 76 12.03 11.47 2.95
N ALA A 77 10.90 10.92 3.38
CA ALA A 77 10.52 9.56 3.00
C ALA A 77 9.97 9.47 1.57
N LEU A 78 9.34 10.52 1.05
CA LEU A 78 8.74 10.52 -0.29
C LEU A 78 9.82 10.45 -1.36
N ILE A 79 9.70 9.52 -2.31
CA ILE A 79 10.51 9.49 -3.53
C ILE A 79 9.70 10.11 -4.67
N GLY A 80 8.47 9.64 -4.84
CA GLY A 80 7.58 10.04 -5.92
C GLY A 80 6.49 9.02 -6.19
N HIS A 81 6.17 8.83 -7.46
CA HIS A 81 5.07 7.98 -7.91
C HIS A 81 5.47 7.12 -9.10
N ILE A 82 4.85 5.95 -9.25
CA ILE A 82 4.86 5.20 -10.50
C ILE A 82 3.46 5.19 -11.07
N ILE A 83 3.34 5.60 -12.31
CA ILE A 83 2.07 5.72 -13.05
C ILE A 83 2.04 4.78 -14.24
N ASN A 84 0.86 4.64 -14.85
CA ASN A 84 0.61 3.83 -16.06
C ASN A 84 0.95 2.34 -15.87
N LEU A 85 0.72 1.80 -14.67
CA LEU A 85 1.01 0.41 -14.31
C LEU A 85 0.14 -0.59 -15.07
N GLU A 86 -1.00 -0.16 -15.61
CA GLU A 86 -1.87 -0.94 -16.49
C GLU A 86 -1.36 -0.99 -17.94
N THR A 87 -0.32 -0.23 -18.28
CA THR A 87 0.21 -0.14 -19.63
C THR A 87 1.58 -0.83 -19.73
N PRO A 88 2.05 -1.18 -20.94
CA PRO A 88 3.40 -1.70 -21.14
C PRO A 88 4.53 -0.72 -20.79
N ASN A 89 4.21 0.56 -20.57
CA ASN A 89 5.17 1.64 -20.35
C ASN A 89 4.93 2.33 -19.00
N PRO A 90 5.13 1.62 -17.86
CA PRO A 90 5.12 2.24 -16.54
C PRO A 90 6.22 3.30 -16.45
N ARG A 91 5.94 4.38 -15.71
CA ARG A 91 6.86 5.53 -15.61
C ARG A 91 7.04 5.99 -14.19
N LEU A 92 8.29 6.25 -13.80
CA LEU A 92 8.64 6.90 -12.55
C LEU A 92 8.49 8.43 -12.67
N VAL A 93 7.79 9.01 -11.71
CA VAL A 93 7.64 10.47 -11.54
C VAL A 93 8.23 10.83 -10.19
N ILE A 94 9.42 11.43 -10.21
CA ILE A 94 10.13 11.85 -8.99
C ILE A 94 9.49 13.13 -8.48
N SER A 95 9.21 13.19 -7.18
CA SER A 95 8.59 14.36 -6.54
C SER A 95 9.51 15.03 -5.52
N GLU A 96 10.49 14.30 -4.99
CA GLU A 96 11.42 14.78 -3.98
C GLU A 96 12.81 15.00 -4.60
N PRO A 97 13.27 16.26 -4.73
CA PRO A 97 14.55 16.57 -5.36
C PRO A 97 15.75 15.87 -4.72
N LEU A 98 15.74 15.68 -3.38
CA LEU A 98 16.85 15.05 -2.64
C LEU A 98 17.11 13.60 -3.05
N HIS A 99 16.13 12.92 -3.66
CA HIS A 99 16.28 11.54 -4.10
C HIS A 99 16.45 11.38 -5.60
N THR A 100 16.53 12.49 -6.35
CA THR A 100 16.52 12.46 -7.83
C THR A 100 17.64 11.62 -8.41
N GLU A 101 18.88 11.89 -7.97
CA GLU A 101 20.06 11.18 -8.47
C GLU A 101 19.96 9.67 -8.24
N TRP A 102 19.63 9.29 -7.00
CA TRP A 102 19.46 7.89 -6.64
C TRP A 102 18.29 7.23 -7.39
N ALA A 103 17.16 7.93 -7.52
CA ALA A 103 15.96 7.39 -8.17
C ALA A 103 16.16 7.19 -9.67
N LEU A 104 16.89 8.09 -10.35
CA LEU A 104 17.26 7.92 -11.76
C LEU A 104 18.27 6.79 -11.95
N ALA A 105 19.27 6.69 -11.07
CA ALA A 105 20.25 5.59 -11.12
C ALA A 105 19.60 4.20 -10.94
N ASN A 106 18.47 4.14 -10.23
CA ASN A 106 17.77 2.91 -9.89
C ASN A 106 16.40 2.77 -10.59
N GLU A 107 16.10 3.59 -11.59
CA GLU A 107 14.77 3.70 -12.19
C GLU A 107 14.24 2.35 -12.71
N ALA A 108 15.09 1.60 -13.44
CA ALA A 108 14.70 0.31 -14.00
C ALA A 108 14.30 -0.70 -12.92
N ALA A 109 15.08 -0.81 -11.83
CA ALA A 109 14.79 -1.69 -10.72
C ALA A 109 13.51 -1.27 -9.98
N ILE A 110 13.32 0.04 -9.79
CA ILE A 110 12.12 0.59 -9.15
C ILE A 110 10.87 0.23 -9.96
N ILE A 111 10.92 0.42 -11.28
CA ILE A 111 9.82 0.11 -12.20
C ILE A 111 9.56 -1.39 -12.26
N GLU A 112 10.58 -2.24 -12.39
CA GLU A 112 10.43 -3.69 -12.44
C GLU A 112 9.69 -4.22 -11.21
N HIS A 113 10.12 -3.79 -10.02
CA HIS A 113 9.49 -4.21 -8.76
C HIS A 113 8.04 -3.72 -8.66
N ALA A 114 7.75 -2.52 -9.14
CA ALA A 114 6.39 -2.00 -9.15
C ALA A 114 5.48 -2.78 -10.08
N THR A 115 5.94 -3.09 -11.29
CA THR A 115 5.17 -3.88 -12.26
C THR A 115 4.87 -5.27 -11.69
N ARG A 116 5.87 -5.93 -11.09
CA ARG A 116 5.68 -7.22 -10.43
C ARG A 116 4.63 -7.13 -9.30
N ALA A 117 4.77 -6.15 -8.41
CA ALA A 117 3.82 -5.92 -7.33
C ALA A 117 2.40 -5.65 -7.84
N TRP A 118 2.27 -4.90 -8.94
CA TRP A 118 0.98 -4.63 -9.56
C TRP A 118 0.33 -5.89 -10.13
N GLU A 119 1.09 -6.68 -10.88
CA GLU A 119 0.62 -7.94 -11.46
C GLU A 119 0.17 -8.95 -10.38
N ASP A 120 0.97 -9.10 -9.32
CA ASP A 120 0.67 -10.03 -8.23
C ASP A 120 -0.64 -9.67 -7.51
N ASN A 121 -0.92 -8.37 -7.35
CA ASN A 121 -2.13 -7.91 -6.67
C ASN A 121 -3.36 -7.90 -7.59
N THR A 122 -3.20 -7.59 -8.88
CA THR A 122 -4.32 -7.56 -9.83
C THR A 122 -4.77 -8.95 -10.28
N ARG A 123 -3.85 -9.91 -10.42
CA ARG A 123 -4.20 -11.32 -10.75
C ARG A 123 -5.06 -11.98 -9.68
N ASN A 124 -4.92 -11.58 -8.43
CA ASN A 124 -5.68 -12.12 -7.30
C ASN A 124 -7.11 -11.58 -7.17
N CYS A 125 -7.48 -10.54 -7.92
CA CYS A 125 -8.83 -9.97 -7.89
C CYS A 125 -9.79 -10.56 -8.93
N ASN A 126 -9.29 -11.35 -9.90
CA ASN A 126 -10.08 -11.94 -10.99
C ASN A 126 -10.51 -13.39 -10.73
N ARG A 127 -10.46 -13.86 -9.48
CA ARG A 127 -10.78 -15.24 -9.08
C ARG A 127 -11.81 -15.25 -7.97
#